data_AF-A0A9D1FKV7-F1
#
_entry.id   AF-A0A9D1FKV7-F1
#
_cell.length_a   1.000
_cell.length_b   1.000
_cell.length_c   1.000
_cell.angle_alpha   90.00
_cell.angle_beta   90.00
_cell.angle_gamma   90.00
#
_symmetry.space_group_name_H-M   'P 1'
#
loop_
_entity.id
_entity.type
_entity.pdbx_description
1 polymer ?
#
loop_
_entity_poly.entity_id
_entity_poly.type
_entity_poly.pdbx_seq_one_letter_code
_entity_poly.pdbx_strand_id
1 'polypeptide(L)'
;MRKIITLICLVMFGMLCIINYAMPADAARKSTKEKQEAPKVDEEQLKDMTQKIDLLTRKYYTRELYSPEDSDNLINLKLQLDEIMNTTPEPVYAPLYYKLGTLYKLRGMRAECIDCLKTVIENFSDTAYGPKAREVLTEMGVVIKEPEPAISEDEEYEDEEEFY
;
A
#
# COMPACT_ATOMS: atom_id res chain seq x y z
N MET A 1 -19.35 -50.49 -36.51
CA MET A 1 -18.88 -49.83 -35.27
C MET A 1 -17.75 -48.80 -35.51
N ARG A 2 -16.64 -49.13 -36.20
CA ARG A 2 -15.56 -48.16 -36.47
C ARG A 2 -16.02 -46.83 -37.12
N LYS A 3 -16.88 -46.89 -38.14
CA LYS A 3 -17.37 -45.68 -38.85
C LYS A 3 -18.30 -44.79 -38.01
N ILE A 4 -18.99 -45.36 -37.02
CA ILE A 4 -19.91 -44.62 -36.13
C ILE A 4 -19.10 -43.87 -35.06
N ILE A 5 -18.02 -44.50 -34.56
CA ILE A 5 -17.09 -43.88 -33.62
C ILE A 5 -16.37 -42.68 -34.27
N THR A 6 -15.93 -42.81 -35.53
CA THR A 6 -15.30 -41.71 -36.26
C THR A 6 -16.25 -40.51 -36.46
N LEU A 7 -17.53 -40.78 -36.67
CA LEU A 7 -18.55 -39.75 -36.88
C LEU A 7 -18.89 -39.00 -35.58
N ILE A 8 -18.94 -39.72 -34.45
CA ILE A 8 -19.12 -39.12 -33.11
C ILE A 8 -17.91 -38.27 -32.72
N CYS A 9 -16.69 -38.72 -33.01
CA CYS A 9 -15.47 -37.93 -32.77
C CYS A 9 -15.42 -36.63 -33.59
N LEU A 10 -15.89 -36.66 -34.85
CA LEU A 10 -15.94 -35.47 -35.71
C LEU A 10 -16.97 -34.44 -35.23
N VAL A 11 -18.13 -34.89 -34.75
CA VAL A 11 -19.18 -34.02 -34.22
C VAL A 11 -18.78 -33.40 -32.86
N MET A 12 -18.09 -34.16 -31.99
CA MET A 12 -17.56 -33.64 -30.72
C MET A 12 -16.42 -32.62 -30.94
N PHE A 13 -15.57 -32.84 -31.94
CA PHE A 13 -14.50 -31.90 -32.29
C PHE A 13 -15.08 -30.61 -32.91
N GLY A 14 -16.12 -30.71 -33.74
CA GLY A 14 -16.83 -29.56 -34.29
C GLY A 14 -17.56 -28.72 -33.25
N MET A 15 -18.10 -29.33 -32.19
CA MET A 15 -18.80 -28.62 -31.12
C MET A 15 -17.83 -27.90 -30.15
N LEU A 16 -16.61 -28.41 -29.96
CA LEU A 16 -15.55 -27.76 -29.17
C LEU A 16 -14.99 -26.48 -29.85
N CYS A 17 -15.01 -26.40 -31.18
CA CYS A 17 -14.55 -25.21 -31.91
C CYS A 17 -15.50 -24.01 -31.81
N ILE A 18 -16.77 -24.22 -31.45
CA ILE A 18 -17.79 -23.15 -31.41
C ILE A 18 -17.80 -22.44 -30.03
N ILE A 19 -17.30 -23.08 -28.98
CA ILE A 19 -17.27 -22.50 -27.61
C ILE A 19 -16.10 -21.49 -27.45
N ASN A 20 -15.15 -21.45 -28.37
CA ASN A 20 -13.95 -20.62 -28.29
C ASN A 20 -14.06 -19.23 -28.97
N TYR A 21 -15.24 -18.85 -29.49
CA TYR A 21 -15.47 -17.56 -30.17
C TYR A 21 -16.35 -16.57 -29.37
N ALA A 22 -16.34 -16.67 -28.04
CA ALA A 22 -17.00 -15.70 -27.17
C ALA A 22 -16.08 -15.26 -26.02
N MET A 23 -14.94 -14.63 -26.36
CA MET A 23 -14.24 -13.74 -25.44
C MET A 23 -13.81 -12.47 -26.20
N PRO A 24 -14.05 -11.27 -25.65
CA PRO A 24 -13.53 -10.03 -26.23
C PRO A 24 -12.01 -10.04 -26.14
N ALA A 25 -11.38 -9.61 -27.24
CA ALA A 25 -9.95 -9.55 -27.43
C ALA A 25 -9.31 -8.43 -26.60
N ASP A 26 -9.18 -8.62 -25.29
CA ASP A 26 -8.30 -7.81 -24.43
C ASP A 26 -7.82 -8.63 -23.23
N ALA A 27 -6.78 -9.46 -23.45
CA ALA A 27 -6.01 -10.05 -22.36
C ALA A 27 -4.62 -10.46 -22.84
N ALA A 28 -3.70 -9.50 -22.80
CA ALA A 28 -2.27 -9.78 -22.79
C ALA A 28 -1.90 -10.62 -21.54
N ARG A 29 -1.11 -11.68 -21.78
CA ARG A 29 -0.15 -12.36 -20.89
C ARG A 29 -0.54 -12.46 -19.40
N LYS A 30 -1.04 -13.63 -18.99
CA LYS A 30 -0.90 -14.10 -17.60
C LYS A 30 0.15 -15.20 -17.54
N SER A 31 1.35 -14.83 -17.10
CA SER A 31 2.24 -15.75 -16.39
C SER A 31 1.53 -16.18 -15.10
N THR A 32 1.46 -17.48 -14.89
CA THR A 32 1.03 -18.15 -13.66
C THR A 32 1.87 -17.67 -12.48
N LYS A 33 1.39 -16.67 -11.75
CA LYS A 33 1.60 -16.55 -10.31
C LYS A 33 0.25 -16.79 -9.68
N GLU A 34 0.18 -17.76 -8.76
CA GLU A 34 -0.97 -17.93 -7.88
C GLU A 34 -1.38 -16.55 -7.35
N LYS A 35 -2.61 -16.13 -7.66
CA LYS A 35 -3.21 -15.01 -6.93
C LYS A 35 -3.42 -15.50 -5.50
N GLN A 36 -2.41 -15.33 -4.65
CA GLN A 36 -2.71 -15.00 -3.28
C GLN A 36 -3.63 -13.78 -3.37
N GLU A 37 -4.88 -13.94 -2.93
CA GLU A 37 -5.78 -12.80 -2.78
C GLU A 37 -5.05 -11.81 -1.88
N ALA A 38 -4.77 -10.61 -2.40
CA ALA A 38 -4.23 -9.54 -1.58
C ALA A 38 -5.10 -9.42 -0.31
N PRO A 39 -4.50 -9.23 0.87
CA PRO A 39 -5.29 -9.06 2.09
C PRO A 39 -6.30 -7.93 1.83
N LYS A 40 -7.59 -8.26 1.90
CA LYS A 40 -8.63 -7.26 1.64
C LYS A 40 -8.61 -6.28 2.80
N VAL A 41 -8.32 -5.03 2.49
CA VAL A 41 -8.51 -3.89 3.40
C VAL A 41 -9.90 -4.00 4.03
N ASP A 42 -9.95 -4.02 5.36
CA ASP A 42 -11.22 -3.94 6.09
C ASP A 42 -11.78 -2.53 5.96
N GLU A 43 -12.69 -2.34 5.01
CA GLU A 43 -13.30 -1.05 4.69
C GLU A 43 -14.08 -0.44 5.87
N GLU A 44 -14.70 -1.28 6.71
CA GLU A 44 -15.47 -0.81 7.86
C GLU A 44 -14.53 -0.30 8.95
N GLN A 45 -13.48 -1.05 9.25
CA GLN A 45 -12.44 -0.63 10.19
C GLN A 45 -11.75 0.65 9.73
N LEU A 46 -11.37 0.73 8.44
CA LEU A 46 -10.75 1.92 7.86
C LEU A 46 -11.65 3.15 8.02
N LYS A 47 -12.95 3.00 7.76
CA LYS A 47 -13.93 4.08 7.90
C LYS A 47 -14.07 4.52 9.36
N ASP A 48 -14.18 3.59 10.30
CA ASP A 48 -14.26 3.88 11.74
C ASP A 48 -13.01 4.66 12.22
N MET A 49 -11.81 4.18 11.89
CA MET A 49 -10.57 4.87 12.24
C MET A 49 -10.49 6.27 11.65
N THR A 50 -10.89 6.42 10.38
CA THR A 50 -10.93 7.73 9.71
C THR A 50 -11.84 8.69 10.45
N GLN A 51 -13.04 8.25 10.82
CA GLN A 51 -14.01 9.08 11.54
C GLN A 51 -13.49 9.49 12.93
N LYS A 52 -12.87 8.57 13.68
CA LYS A 52 -12.29 8.86 14.99
C LYS A 52 -11.14 9.86 14.91
N ILE A 53 -10.23 9.69 13.94
CA ILE A 53 -9.14 10.64 13.72
C ILE A 53 -9.68 12.02 13.33
N ASP A 54 -10.69 12.08 12.46
CA ASP A 54 -11.31 13.34 12.05
C ASP A 54 -12.04 14.03 13.21
N LEU A 55 -12.66 13.27 14.12
CA LEU A 55 -13.26 13.80 15.34
C LEU A 55 -12.21 14.44 16.25
N LEU A 56 -11.10 13.74 16.52
CA LEU A 56 -9.99 14.25 17.32
C LEU A 56 -9.38 15.50 16.67
N THR A 57 -9.17 15.47 15.36
CA THR A 57 -8.67 16.60 14.57
C THR A 57 -9.59 17.81 14.69
N ARG A 58 -10.90 17.60 14.57
CA ARG A 58 -11.90 18.65 14.74
C ARG A 58 -11.83 19.26 16.14
N LYS A 59 -11.85 18.44 17.19
CA LYS A 59 -11.75 18.89 18.58
C LYS A 59 -10.52 19.78 18.80
N TYR A 60 -9.39 19.38 18.22
CA TYR A 60 -8.17 20.19 18.30
C TYR A 60 -8.36 21.56 17.61
N TYR A 61 -8.88 21.58 16.38
CA TYR A 61 -9.10 22.84 15.64
C TYR A 61 -10.16 23.75 16.27
N THR A 62 -11.18 23.18 16.93
CA THR A 62 -12.18 23.94 17.69
C THR A 62 -11.68 24.38 19.06
N ARG A 63 -10.43 24.04 19.42
CA ARG A 63 -9.81 24.30 20.73
C ARG A 63 -10.60 23.70 21.90
N GLU A 64 -11.32 22.61 21.63
CA GLU A 64 -11.92 21.80 22.68
C GLU A 64 -10.82 21.10 23.47
N LEU A 65 -11.01 21.00 24.79
CA LEU A 65 -10.10 20.26 25.64
C LEU A 65 -10.20 18.77 25.33
N TYR A 66 -9.04 18.14 25.08
CA TYR A 66 -8.97 16.68 24.98
C TYR A 66 -9.26 16.08 26.35
N SER A 67 -10.27 15.22 26.41
CA SER A 67 -10.52 14.42 27.61
C SER A 67 -9.43 13.34 27.78
N PRO A 68 -9.38 12.68 28.95
CA PRO A 68 -8.58 11.46 29.11
C PRO A 68 -8.91 10.42 28.04
N GLU A 69 -10.21 10.22 27.76
CA GLU A 69 -10.70 9.30 26.73
C GLU A 69 -10.23 9.69 25.31
N ASP A 70 -10.21 10.98 24.96
CA ASP A 70 -9.66 11.44 23.67
C ASP A 70 -8.17 11.13 23.55
N SER A 71 -7.44 11.19 24.67
CA SER A 71 -6.02 10.85 24.71
C SER A 71 -5.80 9.35 24.54
N ASP A 72 -6.59 8.53 25.22
CA ASP A 72 -6.56 7.07 25.08
C ASP A 72 -6.94 6.65 23.67
N ASN A 73 -7.97 7.27 23.09
CA ASN A 73 -8.38 7.02 21.70
C ASN A 73 -7.28 7.30 20.70
N LEU A 74 -6.53 8.41 20.87
CA LEU A 74 -5.41 8.75 19.99
C LEU A 74 -4.31 7.67 20.03
N ILE A 75 -3.98 7.18 21.23
CA ILE A 75 -2.98 6.12 21.43
C ILE A 75 -3.47 4.80 20.81
N ASN A 76 -4.71 4.41 21.11
CA ASN A 76 -5.30 3.17 20.60
C ASN A 76 -5.38 3.15 19.06
N LEU A 77 -5.71 4.27 18.43
CA LEU A 77 -5.71 4.40 16.97
C LEU A 77 -4.32 4.16 16.37
N LYS A 78 -3.26 4.65 17.03
CA LYS A 78 -1.88 4.36 16.59
C LYS A 78 -1.57 2.87 16.72
N LEU A 79 -1.86 2.26 17.87
CA LEU A 79 -1.61 0.84 18.09
C LEU A 79 -2.33 -0.05 17.07
N GLN A 80 -3.59 0.26 16.75
CA GLN A 80 -4.35 -0.43 15.71
C GLN A 80 -3.71 -0.30 14.33
N LEU A 81 -3.26 0.91 13.97
CA LEU A 81 -2.56 1.14 12.71
C LEU A 81 -1.21 0.43 12.64
N ASP A 82 -0.46 0.37 13.75
CA ASP A 82 0.82 -0.33 13.82
C ASP A 82 0.61 -1.85 13.66
N GLU A 83 -0.45 -2.41 14.24
CA GLU A 83 -0.84 -3.81 14.03
C GLU A 83 -1.22 -4.10 12.57
N ILE A 84 -2.01 -3.22 11.96
CA ILE A 84 -2.34 -3.31 10.53
C ILE A 84 -1.08 -3.22 9.68
N MET A 85 -0.13 -2.32 9.99
CA MET A 85 1.12 -2.19 9.25
C MET A 85 1.94 -3.47 9.24
N ASN A 86 1.98 -4.19 10.36
CA ASN A 86 2.71 -5.45 10.49
C ASN A 86 2.09 -6.61 9.69
N THR A 87 0.84 -6.47 9.25
CA THR A 87 0.10 -7.53 8.56
C THR A 87 -0.21 -7.19 7.10
N THR A 88 -0.69 -5.98 6.84
CA THR A 88 -1.22 -5.50 5.55
C THR A 88 -0.86 -4.02 5.34
N PRO A 89 0.38 -3.71 4.92
CA PRO A 89 0.82 -2.34 4.65
C PRO A 89 0.24 -1.84 3.31
N GLU A 90 -0.94 -1.22 3.36
CA GLU A 90 -1.62 -0.70 2.16
C GLU A 90 -1.57 0.84 2.09
N PRO A 91 -1.38 1.45 0.89
CA PRO A 91 -1.27 2.91 0.73
C PRO A 91 -2.44 3.72 1.29
N VAL A 92 -3.61 3.10 1.42
CA VAL A 92 -4.82 3.70 2.01
C VAL A 92 -4.63 4.14 3.47
N TYR A 93 -3.67 3.56 4.19
CA TYR A 93 -3.38 3.92 5.58
C TYR A 93 -2.43 5.12 5.73
N ALA A 94 -1.71 5.52 4.67
CA ALA A 94 -0.84 6.69 4.65
C ALA A 94 -1.51 7.99 5.18
N PRO A 95 -2.73 8.38 4.74
CA PRO A 95 -3.43 9.54 5.30
C PRO A 95 -3.67 9.44 6.81
N LEU A 96 -3.91 8.26 7.35
CA LEU A 96 -4.21 8.08 8.76
C LEU A 96 -2.96 8.27 9.62
N TYR A 97 -1.84 7.67 9.21
CA TYR A 97 -0.54 7.91 9.84
C TYR A 97 -0.13 9.38 9.79
N TYR A 98 -0.30 10.05 8.64
CA TYR A 98 0.05 11.47 8.51
C TYR A 98 -0.81 12.35 9.43
N LYS A 99 -2.12 12.10 9.50
CA LYS A 99 -3.03 12.84 10.39
C LYS A 99 -2.70 12.60 11.86
N LEU A 100 -2.46 11.35 12.27
CA LEU A 100 -2.02 11.03 13.63
C LEU A 100 -0.69 11.72 13.97
N GLY A 101 0.30 11.64 13.08
CA GLY A 101 1.58 12.32 13.27
C GLY A 101 1.42 13.83 13.45
N THR A 102 0.52 14.45 12.69
CA THR A 102 0.18 15.86 12.84
C THR A 102 -0.48 16.16 14.19
N LEU A 103 -1.42 15.32 14.64
CA LEU A 103 -2.04 15.45 15.96
C LEU A 103 -1.01 15.30 17.09
N TYR A 104 -0.09 14.34 16.99
CA TYR A 104 1.01 14.19 17.94
C TYR A 104 1.90 15.44 17.98
N LYS A 105 2.29 16.01 16.82
CA LYS A 105 3.05 17.28 16.73
C LYS A 105 2.33 18.40 17.48
N LEU A 106 1.04 18.57 17.19
CA LEU A 106 0.17 19.60 17.73
C LEU A 106 -0.05 19.49 19.26
N ARG A 107 0.11 18.29 19.81
CA ARG A 107 0.05 18.01 21.25
C ARG A 107 1.42 18.01 21.95
N GLY A 108 2.50 18.32 21.22
CA GLY A 108 3.87 18.31 21.77
C GLY A 108 4.48 16.91 21.94
N MET A 109 3.82 15.88 21.45
CA MET A 109 4.28 14.48 21.46
C MET A 109 5.22 14.25 20.29
N ARG A 110 6.45 14.73 20.44
CA ARG A 110 7.43 14.80 19.36
C ARG A 110 7.86 13.41 18.87
N ALA A 111 8.05 12.44 19.76
CA ALA A 111 8.56 11.13 19.39
C ALA A 111 7.55 10.37 18.54
N GLU A 112 6.29 10.39 18.96
CA GLU A 112 5.15 9.75 18.31
C GLU A 112 4.84 10.38 16.95
N CYS A 113 5.00 11.71 16.84
CA CYS A 113 4.93 12.40 15.55
C CYS A 113 5.99 11.87 14.58
N ILE A 114 7.26 11.82 15.01
CA ILE A 114 8.36 11.36 14.18
C ILE A 114 8.13 9.92 13.73
N ASP A 115 7.70 9.06 14.65
CA ASP A 115 7.40 7.66 14.37
C ASP A 115 6.33 7.51 13.28
N CYS A 116 5.17 8.17 13.43
CA CYS A 116 4.12 8.12 12.41
C CYS A 116 4.58 8.63 11.04
N LEU A 117 5.36 9.72 11.01
CA LEU A 117 5.85 10.29 9.75
C LEU A 117 6.96 9.44 9.12
N LYS A 118 7.78 8.76 9.93
CA LYS A 118 8.75 7.77 9.46
C LYS A 118 8.06 6.58 8.80
N THR A 119 7.00 6.07 9.42
CA THR A 119 6.19 5.00 8.83
C THR A 119 5.65 5.39 7.44
N VAL A 120 5.23 6.65 7.25
CA VAL A 120 4.78 7.15 5.94
C VAL A 120 5.92 7.16 4.91
N ILE A 121 7.11 7.64 5.26
CA ILE A 121 8.23 7.69 4.29
C ILE A 121 8.81 6.32 3.99
N GLU A 122 8.74 5.37 4.93
CA GLU A 122 9.31 4.03 4.80
C GLU A 122 8.38 3.08 4.03
N ASN A 123 7.07 3.18 4.23
CA ASN A 123 6.10 2.23 3.68
C ASN A 123 5.22 2.83 2.58
N PHE A 124 5.08 4.16 2.54
CA PHE A 124 4.12 4.85 1.69
C PHE A 124 4.73 6.06 0.96
N SER A 125 6.02 5.99 0.63
CA SER A 125 6.78 7.05 -0.03
C SER A 125 6.13 7.55 -1.32
N ASP A 126 5.51 6.64 -2.06
CA ASP A 126 4.96 6.89 -3.39
C ASP A 126 3.59 7.60 -3.35
N THR A 127 3.01 7.72 -2.15
CA THR A 127 1.79 8.48 -1.94
C THR A 127 2.08 9.98 -1.87
N ALA A 128 1.04 10.80 -2.03
CA ALA A 128 1.13 12.25 -1.80
C ALA A 128 1.54 12.63 -0.35
N TYR A 129 1.57 11.67 0.58
CA TYR A 129 1.96 11.90 1.97
C TYR A 129 3.45 11.68 2.23
N GLY A 130 4.17 10.95 1.37
CA GLY A 130 5.62 10.77 1.48
C GLY A 130 6.38 12.10 1.50
N PRO A 131 6.23 12.95 0.47
CA PRO A 131 6.87 14.27 0.43
C PRO A 131 6.45 15.18 1.59
N LYS A 132 5.17 15.15 1.98
CA LYS A 132 4.65 15.95 3.11
C LYS A 132 5.26 15.52 4.44
N ALA A 133 5.41 14.22 4.66
CA ALA A 133 6.04 13.70 5.87
C ALA A 133 7.51 14.11 5.95
N ARG A 134 8.24 14.09 4.82
CA ARG A 134 9.63 14.56 4.75
C ARG A 134 9.76 16.03 5.09
N GLU A 135 8.89 16.88 4.55
CA GLU A 135 8.85 18.31 4.84
C GLU A 135 8.67 18.55 6.35
N VAL A 136 7.66 17.94 6.96
CA VAL A 136 7.38 18.11 8.40
C VAL A 136 8.54 17.59 9.27
N LEU A 137 9.13 16.45 8.93
CA LEU A 137 10.30 15.92 9.65
C LEU A 137 11.51 16.85 9.53
N THR A 138 11.73 17.44 8.36
CA THR A 138 12.81 18.41 8.11
C THR A 138 12.59 19.69 8.91
N GLU A 139 11.37 20.24 8.93
CA GLU A 139 11.00 21.39 9.78
C GLU A 139 11.25 21.10 11.27
N MET A 140 11.04 19.84 11.68
CA MET A 140 11.29 19.41 13.04
C MET A 140 12.79 19.24 13.33
N GLY A 141 13.68 19.32 12.35
CA GLY A 141 15.13 19.10 12.49
C GLY A 141 15.51 17.62 12.56
N VAL A 142 14.68 16.73 12.00
CA VAL A 142 14.99 15.30 11.90
C VAL A 142 15.76 15.05 10.62
N VAL A 143 16.94 14.44 10.73
CA VAL A 143 17.73 14.04 9.57
C VAL A 143 17.12 12.77 8.97
N ILE A 144 16.60 12.89 7.75
CA ILE A 144 16.05 11.78 6.99
C ILE A 144 17.19 11.20 6.15
N LYS A 145 17.57 9.95 6.40
CA LYS A 145 18.45 9.23 5.49
C LYS A 145 17.57 8.62 4.40
N GLU A 146 17.71 9.11 3.18
CA GLU A 146 17.06 8.45 2.04
C GLU A 146 17.73 7.09 1.82
N PRO A 147 16.96 6.03 1.52
CA PRO A 147 17.58 4.80 1.02
C PRO A 147 18.33 5.16 -0.27
N GLU A 148 19.63 4.85 -0.32
CA GLU A 148 20.43 5.07 -1.52
C GLU A 148 19.76 4.38 -2.71
N PRO A 149 19.68 5.02 -3.87
CA PRO A 149 19.13 4.38 -5.06
C PRO A 149 19.92 3.10 -5.28
N ALA A 150 19.22 1.97 -5.34
CA ALA A 150 19.82 0.71 -5.75
C ALA A 150 20.44 0.95 -7.13
N ILE A 151 21.77 0.96 -7.19
CA ILE A 151 22.50 1.05 -8.45
C ILE A 151 22.03 -0.17 -9.24
N SER A 152 21.31 0.07 -10.34
CA SER A 152 20.99 -0.97 -11.30
C SER A 152 22.33 -1.46 -11.88
N GLU A 153 22.71 -2.69 -11.58
CA GLU A 153 23.89 -3.37 -12.14
C GLU A 153 23.68 -3.73 -13.63
N ASP A 154 23.19 -2.78 -14.44
CA ASP A 154 23.10 -2.89 -15.90
C ASP A 154 24.03 -1.85 -16.55
N GLU A 155 25.31 -1.87 -16.17
CA GLU A 155 26.39 -1.39 -17.04
C GLU A 155 27.32 -2.58 -17.30
N GLU A 156 26.94 -3.37 -18.30
CA GLU A 156 27.75 -4.40 -18.95
C GLU A 156 29.00 -3.70 -19.55
N TYR A 157 30.14 -3.80 -18.87
CA TYR A 157 31.41 -3.38 -19.42
C TYR A 157 31.79 -4.36 -20.54
N GLU A 158 31.73 -3.91 -21.79
CA GLU A 158 32.42 -4.55 -22.92
C GLU A 158 33.94 -4.45 -22.68
N ASP A 159 34.55 -5.53 -22.19
CA ASP A 159 36.02 -5.67 -22.19
C ASP A 159 36.49 -5.89 -23.64
N GLU A 160 37.12 -4.88 -24.23
CA GLU A 160 37.90 -5.00 -25.46
C GLU A 160 39.11 -5.94 -25.22
N GLU A 161 39.10 -7.12 -25.83
CA GLU A 161 40.28 -8.00 -25.94
C GLU A 161 41.33 -7.34 -26.84
N GLU A 162 42.35 -6.71 -26.25
CA GLU A 162 43.61 -6.37 -26.91
C GLU A 162 44.72 -7.32 -26.42
N PHE A 163 45.02 -8.36 -27.22
CA PHE A 163 46.23 -9.19 -27.04
C PHE A 163 47.27 -8.82 -28.10
N TYR A 164 48.42 -8.32 -27.63
CA TYR A 164 49.66 -8.09 -28.38
C TYR A 164 50.41 -9.39 -28.67
#